data_AF-A0A535SWB4-F1
#
_entry.id   AF-A0A535SWB4-F1
#
_cell.length_a   1.000
_cell.length_b   1.000
_cell.length_c   1.000
_cell.angle_alpha   90.00
_cell.angle_beta   90.00
_cell.angle_gamma   90.00
#
_symmetry.space_group_name_H-M   'P 1'
#
loop_
_entity.id
_entity.type
_entity.pdbx_description
1 polymer ?
#
loop_
_entity_poly.entity_id
_entity_poly.type
_entity_poly.pdbx_seq_one_letter_code
_entity_poly.pdbx_strand_id
1 'polypeptide(L)'
;MIRLSAFADEISPDLEEQIAVLSSEKVRFLDLRGVWNTNVLDLSDQQVTRVKETLDAHGIGVAAIGSPIGKVPIDSSFNEHLHLFERAITVAQALQTPYIRIFSFYPPAASD
;
A
#
# COMPACT_ATOMS: atom_id res chain seq x y z
N MET A 1 -5.41 -10.05 21.74
CA MET A 1 -4.54 -8.85 21.65
C MET A 1 -4.93 -8.09 20.40
N ILE A 2 -5.19 -6.79 20.50
CA ILE A 2 -5.55 -5.94 19.36
C ILE A 2 -4.26 -5.52 18.65
N ARG A 3 -4.25 -5.55 17.31
CA ARG A 3 -3.15 -5.01 16.49
C ARG A 3 -3.56 -3.63 15.98
N LEU A 4 -2.69 -2.65 16.15
CA LEU A 4 -2.86 -1.31 15.59
C LEU A 4 -1.98 -1.17 14.35
N SER A 5 -2.55 -0.63 13.28
CA SER A 5 -1.83 -0.19 12.07
C SER A 5 -2.15 1.27 11.75
N ALA A 6 -1.31 1.90 10.92
CA ALA A 6 -1.50 3.28 10.49
C ALA A 6 -1.10 3.48 9.02
N PHE A 7 -1.66 4.52 8.39
CA PHE A 7 -1.18 5.04 7.10
C PHE A 7 -0.01 5.98 7.36
N ALA A 8 1.21 5.43 7.40
CA ALA A 8 2.38 6.20 7.80
C ALA A 8 2.79 7.26 6.77
N ASP A 9 2.35 7.14 5.51
CA ASP A 9 2.61 8.15 4.49
C ASP A 9 1.90 9.49 4.73
N GLU A 10 0.97 9.55 5.70
CA GLU A 10 0.40 10.81 6.20
C GLU A 10 1.36 11.58 7.13
N ILE A 11 2.41 10.91 7.61
CA ILE A 11 3.47 11.51 8.42
C ILE A 11 4.53 12.12 7.49
N SER A 12 5.07 11.33 6.56
CA SER A 12 6.16 11.72 5.67
C SER A 12 6.22 10.80 4.45
N PRO A 13 6.70 11.28 3.28
CA PRO A 13 7.05 10.40 2.17
C PRO A 13 8.31 9.57 2.45
N ASP A 14 9.17 9.92 3.41
CA ASP A 14 10.38 9.16 3.67
C ASP A 14 10.11 7.93 4.56
N LEU A 15 10.58 6.75 4.13
CA LEU A 15 10.34 5.49 4.84
C LEU A 15 10.99 5.45 6.24
N GLU A 16 12.18 6.03 6.40
CA GLU A 16 12.87 6.00 7.70
C GLU A 16 12.14 6.89 8.72
N GLU A 17 11.65 8.04 8.28
CA GLU A 17 10.82 8.91 9.11
C GLU A 17 9.48 8.25 9.50
N GLN A 18 8.82 7.59 8.55
CA GLN A 18 7.61 6.79 8.83
C GLN A 18 7.89 5.75 9.94
N ILE A 19 8.97 4.99 9.82
CA ILE A 19 9.38 3.96 10.77
C ILE A 19 9.71 4.55 12.14
N ALA A 20 10.43 5.67 12.18
CA ALA A 20 10.83 6.33 13.41
C ALA A 20 9.59 6.76 14.23
N VAL A 21 8.59 7.36 13.59
CA VAL A 21 7.36 7.81 14.25
C VAL A 21 6.47 6.63 14.65
N LEU A 22 6.29 5.61 13.80
CA LEU A 22 5.57 4.39 14.19
C LEU A 22 6.21 3.74 15.43
N SER A 23 7.53 3.73 15.47
CA SER A 23 8.29 3.17 16.59
C SER A 23 8.06 3.94 17.89
N SER A 24 8.08 5.28 17.86
CA SER A 24 7.82 6.14 19.03
C SER A 24 6.40 5.95 19.58
N GLU A 25 5.43 5.81 18.69
CA GLU A 25 4.02 5.60 19.03
C GLU A 25 3.67 4.15 19.37
N LYS A 26 4.67 3.26 19.43
CA LYS A 26 4.50 1.82 19.71
C LYS A 26 3.56 1.10 18.71
N VAL A 27 3.43 1.65 17.51
CA VAL A 27 2.73 1.01 16.39
C VAL A 27 3.70 0.07 15.69
N ARG A 28 3.26 -1.15 15.37
CA ARG A 28 4.11 -2.21 14.77
C ARG A 28 3.56 -2.73 13.45
N PHE A 29 2.51 -2.09 12.92
CA PHE A 29 1.95 -2.45 11.64
C PHE A 29 1.65 -1.20 10.80
N LEU A 30 1.76 -1.37 9.48
CA LEU A 30 1.57 -0.34 8.47
C LEU A 30 0.46 -0.77 7.50
N ASP A 31 -0.46 0.15 7.18
CA ASP A 31 -1.30 0.04 6.00
C ASP A 31 -0.57 0.76 4.85
N LEU A 32 0.23 0.02 4.07
CA LEU A 32 1.21 0.61 3.15
C LEU A 32 0.51 1.17 1.91
N ARG A 33 0.36 2.49 1.84
CA ARG A 33 -0.19 3.21 0.68
C ARG A 33 0.90 3.74 -0.25
N GLY A 34 1.99 4.25 0.29
CA GLY A 34 3.11 4.78 -0.49
C GLY A 34 4.32 5.13 0.35
N VAL A 35 5.47 5.20 -0.32
CA VAL A 35 6.76 5.66 0.21
C VAL A 35 7.50 6.37 -0.92
N TRP A 36 8.40 7.28 -0.59
CA TRP A 36 9.20 8.09 -1.51
C TRP A 36 8.36 8.84 -2.56
N ASN A 37 7.17 9.31 -2.16
CA ASN A 37 6.15 9.91 -3.03
C ASN A 37 5.63 8.98 -4.16
N THR A 38 5.82 7.66 -4.01
CA THR A 38 5.39 6.65 -4.98
C THR A 38 4.32 5.77 -4.35
N ASN A 39 3.25 5.50 -5.11
CA ASN A 39 2.22 4.55 -4.67
C ASN A 39 2.83 3.14 -4.55
N VAL A 40 2.36 2.37 -3.58
CA VAL A 40 2.82 0.99 -3.34
C VAL A 40 2.76 0.08 -4.59
N LEU A 41 1.78 0.30 -5.49
CA LEU A 41 1.68 -0.48 -6.72
C LEU A 41 2.65 -0.03 -7.82
N ASP A 42 3.14 1.21 -7.74
CA ASP A 42 4.07 1.82 -8.69
C ASP A 42 5.55 1.63 -8.28
N LEU A 43 5.80 1.09 -7.09
CA LEU A 43 7.15 0.70 -6.67
C LEU A 43 7.68 -0.41 -7.59
N SER A 44 8.97 -0.35 -7.94
CA SER A 44 9.64 -1.48 -8.57
C SER A 44 9.81 -2.65 -7.60
N ASP A 45 10.06 -3.85 -8.10
CA ASP A 45 10.29 -5.02 -7.23
C ASP A 45 11.49 -4.83 -6.30
N GLN A 46 12.54 -4.16 -6.78
CA GLN A 46 13.69 -3.80 -5.94
C GLN A 46 13.28 -2.83 -4.82
N GLN A 47 12.41 -1.87 -5.11
CA GLN A 47 11.87 -0.95 -4.10
C GLN A 47 10.99 -1.69 -3.09
N VAL A 48 10.14 -2.62 -3.52
CA VAL A 48 9.32 -3.46 -2.63
C VAL A 48 10.19 -4.30 -1.70
N THR A 49 11.24 -4.94 -2.23
CA THR A 49 12.21 -5.69 -1.43
C THR A 49 12.91 -4.78 -0.41
N ARG A 50 13.35 -3.59 -0.84
CA ARG A 50 13.97 -2.62 0.08
C ARG A 50 13.00 -2.20 1.20
N VAL A 51 11.75 -1.92 0.88
CA VAL A 51 10.71 -1.61 1.89
C VAL A 51 10.58 -2.76 2.88
N LYS A 52 10.49 -4.01 2.39
CA LYS A 52 10.36 -5.20 3.24
C LYS A 52 11.53 -5.33 4.21
N GLU A 53 12.75 -5.25 3.69
CA GLU A 53 13.98 -5.40 4.49
C GLU A 53 14.09 -4.32 5.57
N THR A 54 13.82 -3.07 5.22
CA THR A 54 13.83 -1.97 6.18
C THR A 54 12.75 -2.16 7.26
N LEU A 55 11.52 -2.51 6.88
CA LEU A 55 10.45 -2.74 7.87
C LEU A 55 10.77 -3.91 8.81
N ASP A 56 11.30 -5.02 8.28
CA ASP A 56 11.71 -6.19 9.06
C ASP A 56 12.81 -5.85 10.07
N ALA A 57 13.81 -5.08 9.66
CA ALA A 57 14.91 -4.64 10.52
C ALA A 57 14.43 -3.83 11.74
N HIS A 58 13.27 -3.17 11.62
CA HIS A 58 12.64 -2.39 12.69
C HIS A 58 11.47 -3.10 13.38
N GLY A 59 11.19 -4.36 13.02
CA GLY A 59 10.10 -5.14 13.60
C GLY A 59 8.71 -4.57 13.30
N ILE A 60 8.54 -3.93 12.14
CA ILE A 60 7.26 -3.41 11.66
C ILE A 60 6.73 -4.33 10.56
N GLY A 61 5.49 -4.79 10.70
CA GLY A 61 4.81 -5.57 9.67
C GLY A 61 3.94 -4.72 8.75
N VAL A 62 3.57 -5.26 7.59
CA VAL A 62 2.52 -4.68 6.74
C VAL A 62 1.19 -5.35 7.09
N ALA A 63 0.23 -4.58 7.59
CA ALA A 63 -1.12 -5.07 7.87
C ALA A 63 -1.94 -5.23 6.59
N ALA A 64 -1.88 -4.26 5.67
CA ALA A 64 -2.57 -4.30 4.40
C ALA A 64 -1.87 -3.46 3.32
N ILE A 65 -2.09 -3.80 2.04
CA ILE A 65 -1.75 -2.92 0.92
C ILE A 65 -2.84 -1.87 0.75
N GLY A 66 -2.49 -0.59 0.93
CA GLY A 66 -3.33 0.58 0.72
C GLY A 66 -3.52 0.91 -0.77
N SER A 67 -4.02 -0.04 -1.55
CA SER A 67 -4.06 0.05 -3.02
C SER A 67 -5.07 1.10 -3.55
N PRO A 68 -4.87 1.63 -4.77
CA PRO A 68 -5.85 2.46 -5.47
C PRO A 68 -6.87 1.64 -6.30
N ILE A 69 -6.92 0.31 -6.16
CA ILE A 69 -7.87 -0.55 -6.89
C ILE A 69 -9.31 -0.06 -6.67
N GLY A 70 -10.10 -0.01 -7.74
CA GLY A 70 -11.44 0.55 -7.77
C GLY A 70 -11.51 2.07 -7.85
N LYS A 71 -10.41 2.84 -7.79
CA LYS A 71 -10.45 4.30 -7.98
C LYS A 71 -10.48 4.71 -9.46
N VAL A 72 -11.35 4.08 -10.24
CA VAL A 72 -11.60 4.39 -11.65
C VAL A 72 -13.11 4.26 -11.94
N PRO A 73 -13.64 4.92 -12.99
CA PRO A 73 -15.00 4.69 -13.46
C PRO A 73 -15.26 3.20 -13.75
N ILE A 74 -16.48 2.74 -13.50
CA ILE A 74 -16.89 1.32 -13.70
C ILE A 74 -16.76 0.84 -15.15
N ASP A 75 -16.80 1.75 -16.11
CA ASP A 75 -16.66 1.53 -17.55
C ASP A 75 -15.22 1.70 -18.07
N SER A 76 -14.25 1.88 -17.15
CA SER A 76 -12.82 1.88 -17.50
C SER A 76 -12.36 0.52 -18.03
N SER A 77 -11.19 0.50 -18.69
CA SER A 77 -10.59 -0.72 -19.23
C SER A 77 -10.42 -1.79 -18.15
N PHE A 78 -11.20 -2.87 -18.26
CA PHE A 78 -11.12 -4.01 -17.36
C PHE A 78 -9.72 -4.65 -17.38
N ASN A 79 -9.11 -4.79 -18.56
CA ASN A 79 -7.80 -5.43 -18.71
C ASN A 79 -6.70 -4.62 -18.03
N GLU A 80 -6.70 -3.30 -18.15
CA GLU A 80 -5.75 -2.44 -17.44
C GLU A 80 -5.93 -2.55 -15.93
N HIS A 81 -7.19 -2.58 -15.48
CA HIS A 81 -7.48 -2.73 -14.06
C HIS A 81 -7.10 -4.11 -13.51
N LEU A 82 -7.27 -5.17 -14.30
CA LEU A 82 -6.89 -6.53 -13.95
C LEU A 82 -5.36 -6.63 -13.77
N HIS A 83 -4.57 -6.05 -14.67
CA HIS A 83 -3.11 -6.01 -14.49
C HIS A 83 -2.69 -5.28 -13.20
N LEU A 84 -3.37 -4.18 -12.87
CA LEU A 84 -3.11 -3.47 -11.60
C LEU A 84 -3.48 -4.32 -10.38
N PHE A 85 -4.55 -5.12 -10.47
CA PHE A 85 -4.95 -6.05 -9.43
C PHE A 85 -3.93 -7.19 -9.24
N GLU A 86 -3.43 -7.76 -10.34
CA GLU A 86 -2.33 -8.74 -10.32
C GLU A 86 -1.06 -8.16 -9.69
N ARG A 87 -0.75 -6.89 -9.98
CA ARG A 87 0.35 -6.16 -9.33
C ARG A 87 0.12 -6.07 -7.82
N ALA A 88 -1.10 -5.74 -7.38
CA ALA A 88 -1.44 -5.67 -5.96
C ALA A 88 -1.26 -7.01 -5.24
N ILE A 89 -1.62 -8.14 -5.88
CA ILE A 89 -1.39 -9.49 -5.35
C ILE A 89 0.11 -9.77 -5.22
N THR A 90 0.88 -9.49 -6.27
CA THR A 90 2.34 -9.70 -6.27
C THR A 90 3.01 -8.93 -5.13
N VAL A 91 2.66 -7.66 -4.95
CA VAL A 91 3.22 -6.81 -3.88
C VAL A 91 2.76 -7.27 -2.49
N ALA A 92 1.50 -7.67 -2.33
CA ALA A 92 1.00 -8.21 -1.07
C ALA A 92 1.74 -9.49 -0.65
N GLN A 93 2.02 -10.38 -1.61
CA GLN A 93 2.80 -11.59 -1.38
C GLN A 93 4.25 -11.27 -0.96
N ALA A 94 4.92 -10.36 -1.68
CA ALA A 94 6.28 -9.95 -1.37
C ALA A 94 6.40 -9.31 0.04
N LEU A 95 5.39 -8.54 0.43
CA LEU A 95 5.30 -7.91 1.75
C LEU A 95 4.67 -8.80 2.83
N GLN A 96 4.31 -10.04 2.48
CA GLN A 96 3.73 -11.05 3.37
C GLN A 96 2.46 -10.59 4.11
N THR A 97 1.63 -9.78 3.44
CA THR A 97 0.33 -9.35 3.98
C THR A 97 -0.82 -10.11 3.31
N PRO A 98 -1.82 -10.58 4.08
CA PRO A 98 -2.98 -11.27 3.52
C PRO A 98 -4.07 -10.30 3.02
N TYR A 99 -3.91 -8.98 3.20
CA TYR A 99 -4.98 -8.01 2.95
C TYR A 99 -4.58 -6.98 1.89
N ILE A 100 -5.50 -6.74 0.95
CA ILE A 100 -5.43 -5.66 -0.02
C ILE A 100 -6.71 -4.84 0.16
N ARG A 101 -6.57 -3.53 0.45
CA ARG A 101 -7.71 -2.62 0.50
C ARG A 101 -8.10 -2.25 -0.93
N ILE A 102 -9.39 -2.34 -1.23
CA ILE A 102 -9.97 -1.93 -2.51
C ILE A 102 -11.08 -0.90 -2.28
N PHE A 103 -11.47 -0.21 -3.35
CA PHE A 103 -12.57 0.75 -3.38
C PHE A 103 -13.67 0.24 -4.31
N SER A 104 -14.89 0.73 -4.11
CA SER A 104 -15.93 0.64 -5.14
C SER A 104 -15.57 1.55 -6.31
N PHE A 105 -15.80 1.06 -7.54
CA PHE A 105 -15.66 1.86 -8.76
C PHE A 105 -16.48 3.14 -8.69
N TYR A 106 -15.96 4.20 -9.31
CA TYR A 106 -16.76 5.41 -9.52
C TYR A 106 -17.89 5.11 -10.52
N PRO A 107 -18.98 5.89 -10.50
CA PRO A 107 -19.96 5.88 -11.58
C PRO A 107 -19.28 6.11 -12.95
N PRO A 108 -19.96 5.77 -14.07
CA PRO A 108 -19.50 6.12 -15.40
C PRO A 108 -19.10 7.59 -15.48
N ALA A 109 -18.08 7.90 -16.27
CA ALA A 109 -17.71 9.30 -16.49
C ALA A 109 -18.95 10.08 -16.95
N ALA A 110 -19.17 11.27 -16.38
CA ALA A 110 -20.27 12.11 -16.80
C ALA A 110 -20.14 12.38 -18.31
N SER A 111 -21.15 12.00 -19.08
CA SER A 111 -21.29 12.44 -20.46
C SER A 111 -21.74 13.90 -20.43
N ASP A 112 -20.93 14.81 -20.99
CA ASP A 112 -21.38 16.16 -21.34
C ASP A 112 -22.54 16.11 -22.34
#